data_AF-A0A6V7XWA6-F1
#
_entry.id   AF-A0A6V7XWA6-F1
#
_cell.length_a   1.000
_cell.length_b   1.000
_cell.length_c   1.000
_cell.angle_alpha   90.00
_cell.angle_beta   90.00
_cell.angle_gamma   90.00
#
_symmetry.space_group_name_H-M   'P 1'
#
loop_
_entity.id
_entity.type
_entity.pdbx_description
1 polymer ?
#
loop_
_entity_poly.entity_id
_entity_poly.type
_entity_poly.pdbx_seq_one_letter_code
_entity_poly.pdbx_strand_id
1 'polypeptide(L)' 'MEDGELFETADMPFVFDFVYLPYQPYVQLNNWIKSKEWGRAEQYPSPFKAGEPFILEFVAAPNTYNIIA' A
#
# COMPACT_ATOMS: atom_id res chain seq x y z
N MET A 1 -26.18 9.77 8.47
CA MET A 1 -25.24 9.10 7.55
C MET A 1 -23.88 9.59 7.99
N GLU A 2 -23.13 8.72 8.67
CA GLU A 2 -21.86 9.08 9.33
C GLU A 2 -20.67 8.54 8.52
N ASP A 3 -19.56 9.26 8.64
CA ASP A 3 -18.24 8.93 8.09
C ASP A 3 -17.81 7.51 8.48
N GLY A 4 -17.31 6.74 7.51
CA GLY A 4 -16.68 5.44 7.78
C GLY A 4 -17.49 4.19 7.40
N GLU A 5 -18.38 4.27 6.40
CA GLU A 5 -18.89 3.05 5.76
C GLU A 5 -17.73 2.26 5.14
N LEU A 6 -17.28 1.22 5.84
CA LEU A 6 -16.50 0.13 5.29
C LEU A 6 -17.39 -0.58 4.27
N PHE A 7 -17.33 -0.12 3.02
CA PHE A 7 -17.81 -0.88 1.88
C PHE A 7 -17.17 -2.27 1.96
N GLU A 8 -17.92 -3.33 1.63
CA GLU A 8 -17.31 -4.61 1.30
C GLU A 8 -16.14 -4.32 0.36
N THR A 9 -14.91 -4.47 0.84
CA THR A 9 -13.76 -4.07 0.05
C THR A 9 -13.74 -4.98 -1.16
N ALA A 10 -13.99 -4.39 -2.34
CA ALA A 10 -13.72 -5.04 -3.60
C ALA A 10 -12.28 -5.56 -3.58
N ASP A 11 -11.98 -6.52 -4.45
CA ASP A 11 -10.60 -7.00 -4.60
C ASP A 11 -9.68 -5.80 -4.78
N MET A 12 -8.70 -5.67 -3.89
CA MET A 12 -7.62 -4.69 -3.95
C MET A 12 -6.40 -5.43 -4.50
N PRO A 13 -6.21 -5.46 -5.83
CA PRO A 13 -5.07 -6.13 -6.44
C PRO A 13 -3.73 -5.51 -6.01
N PHE A 14 -3.78 -4.29 -5.46
CA PHE A 14 -2.62 -3.54 -5.01
C PHE A 14 -2.99 -2.62 -3.84
N VAL A 15 -2.20 -2.67 -2.78
CA VAL A 15 -2.26 -1.79 -1.60
C VAL A 15 -0.85 -1.27 -1.31
N PHE A 16 -0.74 0.05 -1.15
CA PHE A 16 0.48 0.74 -0.74
C PHE A 16 0.25 1.37 0.63
N ASP A 17 0.90 0.85 1.66
CA ASP A 17 0.79 1.36 3.01
C ASP A 17 2.11 1.96 3.49
N PHE A 18 2.07 3.21 3.93
CA PHE A 18 3.17 3.81 4.67
C PHE A 18 3.01 3.53 6.16
N VAL A 19 3.89 2.70 6.72
CA VAL A 19 3.86 2.37 8.14
C VAL A 19 4.88 3.23 8.88
N TYR A 20 4.36 4.18 9.65
CA TYR A 20 5.17 5.03 10.51
C TYR A 20 5.42 4.35 11.86
N LEU A 21 6.59 3.69 12.00
CA LEU A 21 7.12 3.30 13.30
C LEU A 21 8.19 4.32 13.73
N PRO A 22 8.23 4.76 15.01
CA PRO A 22 9.09 5.85 15.48
C PRO A 22 10.59 5.76 15.18
N TYR A 23 11.10 4.59 14.76
CA TYR A 23 12.51 4.36 14.50
C TYR A 23 12.81 3.56 13.22
N GLN A 24 11.79 3.01 12.57
CA GLN A 24 11.94 2.15 11.40
C GLN A 24 10.71 2.28 10.49
N PRO A 25 10.49 3.45 9.88
CA PRO A 25 9.42 3.61 8.93
C PRO A 25 9.67 2.69 7.72
N TYR A 26 8.60 2.05 7.24
CA TYR A 26 8.67 1.19 6.06
C TYR A 26 7.45 1.37 5.17
N VAL A 27 7.63 1.00 3.92
CA VAL A 27 6.54 0.85 2.95
C VAL A 27 6.17 -0.61 2.91
N GLN A 28 4.88 -0.89 2.96
CA GLN A 28 4.34 -2.23 2.79
C GLN A 28 3.51 -2.29 1.51
N LEU A 29 3.80 -3.28 0.68
CA LEU A 29 3.00 -3.62 -0.49
C LEU A 29 2.21 -4.88 -0.18
N ASN A 30 0.93 -4.87 -0.50
CA ASN A 30 0.09 -6.04 -0.30
C ASN A 30 -1.05 -6.08 -1.32
N ASN A 31 -1.87 -7.12 -1.24
CA ASN A 31 -3.13 -7.24 -1.95
C ASN A 31 -4.19 -7.80 -1.00
N TRP A 32 -5.45 -7.46 -1.24
CA TRP A 32 -6.59 -8.05 -0.54
C TRP A 32 -7.53 -8.64 -1.58
N ILE A 33 -7.85 -9.92 -1.44
CA ILE A 33 -8.84 -10.57 -2.31
C ILE A 33 -10.01 -10.96 -1.43
N LYS A 34 -11.20 -10.47 -1.77
CA LYS A 34 -12.44 -10.83 -1.09
C LYS A 34 -12.53 -12.36 -1.08
N SER A 35 -12.73 -12.95 0.09
CA SER A 35 -12.72 -14.41 0.38
C SER A 35 -11.37 -15.13 0.54
N LYS A 36 -10.22 -14.49 0.30
CA LYS A 36 -8.89 -15.13 0.43
C LYS A 36 -7.93 -14.47 1.42
N GLU A 37 -8.43 -13.49 2.17
CA GLU A 37 -7.68 -12.70 3.16
C GLU A 37 -6.60 -11.81 2.52
N TRP A 38 -5.76 -11.21 3.36
CA TRP A 38 -4.59 -10.45 2.90
C TRP A 38 -3.57 -11.38 2.25
N GLY A 39 -2.99 -10.93 1.16
CA GLY A 39 -1.87 -11.60 0.55
C GLY A 39 -0.58 -11.49 1.36
N ARG A 40 0.53 -11.88 0.73
CA ARG A 40 1.85 -11.78 1.33
C ARG A 40 2.32 -10.33 1.28
N ALA A 41 2.49 -9.72 2.44
CA ALA A 41 3.09 -8.40 2.56
C ALA A 41 4.57 -8.41 2.14
N GLU A 42 4.96 -7.43 1.32
CA GLU A 42 6.33 -7.12 0.96
C GLU A 42 6.73 -5.81 1.63
N GLN A 43 7.86 -5.80 2.34
CA GLN A 43 8.31 -4.64 3.12
C GLN A 43 9.59 -4.05 2.53
N TYR A 44 9.61 -2.73 2.41
CA TYR A 44 10.73 -1.97 1.90
C TYR A 44 11.07 -0.84 2.87
N PRO A 45 12.36 -0.49 3.04
CA PRO A 45 12.74 0.70 3.80
C PRO A 45 12.00 1.92 3.28
N SER A 46 11.47 2.76 4.18
CA SER A 46 10.78 3.98 3.76
C SER A 46 11.76 4.95 3.08
N PRO A 47 11.49 5.40 1.84
CA PRO A 47 12.21 6.51 1.25
C PRO A 47 11.70 7.88 1.75
N PHE A 48 10.57 7.92 2.45
CA PHE A 48 9.90 9.16 2.83
C PHE A 48 10.46 9.79 4.09
N LYS A 49 10.48 11.13 4.10
CA LYS A 49 10.80 11.96 5.26
C LYS A 49 9.55 12.72 5.69
N ALA A 50 9.33 12.79 7.00
CA ALA A 50 8.19 13.51 7.56
C ALA A 50 8.23 14.99 7.14
N GLY A 51 7.12 15.49 6.57
CA GLY A 51 6.98 16.88 6.15
C GLY A 51 7.58 17.23 4.79
N GLU A 52 8.25 16.28 4.11
CA GLU A 52 8.74 16.48 2.75
C GLU A 52 7.75 15.90 1.72
N PRO A 53 7.46 16.61 0.62
CA PRO A 53 6.66 16.05 -0.46
C PRO A 53 7.43 14.92 -1.16
N PHE A 54 6.69 13.95 -1.68
CA PHE A 54 7.25 12.85 -2.46
C PHE A 54 6.42 12.62 -3.73
N ILE A 55 7.04 11.97 -4.71
CA ILE A 55 6.38 11.52 -5.94
C ILE A 55 6.27 10.00 -5.84
N LEU A 56 5.11 9.46 -6.21
CA LEU A 56 4.88 8.02 -6.28
C LEU A 56 4.42 7.70 -7.69
N GLU A 57 5.21 6.90 -8.40
CA GLU A 57 4.90 6.44 -9.75
C GLU A 57 4.46 4.98 -9.71
N PHE A 58 3.25 4.72 -10.22
CA PHE A 58 2.69 3.39 -10.34
C PHE A 58 2.64 2.97 -11.80
N VAL A 59 3.36 1.89 -12.13
CA VAL A 59 3.31 1.28 -13.46
C VAL A 59 2.59 -0.05 -13.36
N ALA A 60 1.35 -0.09 -13.84
CA ALA A 60 0.57 -1.32 -13.96
C ALA A 60 0.82 -1.97 -15.32
N ALA A 61 1.33 -3.20 -15.32
CA ALA A 61 1.46 -4.05 -16.50
C ALA A 61 0.56 -5.30 -16.35
N PRO A 62 0.17 -5.97 -17.45
CA PRO A 62 -0.78 -7.09 -17.40
C PRO A 62 -0.43 -8.21 -16.42
N ASN A 63 0.86 -8.39 -16.07
CA ASN A 63 1.33 -9.46 -15.19
C ASN A 63 2.14 -8.97 -13.98
N THR A 64 2.41 -7.67 -13.86
CA THR A 64 3.30 -7.13 -12.81
C THR A 64 2.92 -5.69 -12.47
N TYR A 65 3.25 -5.25 -11.26
CA TYR A 65 3.32 -3.83 -10.92
C TYR A 65 4.77 -3.52 -10.49
N ASN A 66 5.25 -2.34 -10.86
CA ASN A 66 6.52 -1.80 -10.37
C ASN A 66 6.26 -0.51 -9.59
N ILE A 67 7.00 -0.33 -8.50
CA ILE A 67 6.97 0.90 -7.72
C ILE A 67 8.34 1.53 -7.81
N ILE A 68 8.34 2.78 -8.25
CA ILE A 68 9.51 3.64 -8.26
C ILE A 68 9.20 4.73 -7.23
N ALA A 69 9.94 4.71 -6.13
CA ALA A 69 9.81 5.62 -4.99
C ALA A 69 11.18 6.22 -4.65
#